data_AF-A0A371ARV8-F1
#
_entry.id   AF-A0A371ARV8-F1
#
_cell.length_a   1.000
_cell.length_b   1.000
_cell.length_c   1.000
_cell.angle_alpha   90.00
_cell.angle_beta   90.00
_cell.angle_gamma   90.00
#
_symmetry.space_group_name_H-M   'P 1'
#
loop_
_entity.id
_entity.type
_entity.pdbx_description
1 polymer ?
#
loop_
_entity_poly.entity_id
_entity_poly.type
_entity_poly.pdbx_seq_one_letter_code
_entity_poly.pdbx_strand_id
1 'polypeptide(L)'
;MQKFKNTVIEFELTDESKVTLSLAFILLLKLKNENKGMYEKFNKIIMNGPKDLFDNITILYTAYLCANLEHADKCLTEMQFIESIPDNMNYINEMVQELVAPKKK
;
A
#
# COMPACT_ATOMS: atom_id res chain seq x y z
N MET A 1 -13.06 23.57 8.24
CA MET A 1 -12.95 22.28 7.51
C MET A 1 -11.90 21.43 8.18
N GLN A 2 -12.29 20.34 8.85
CA GLN A 2 -11.33 19.38 9.39
C GLN A 2 -10.62 18.70 8.21
N LYS A 3 -9.29 18.86 8.14
CA LYS A 3 -8.44 18.07 7.25
C LYS A 3 -8.42 16.66 7.81
N PHE A 4 -9.12 15.72 7.17
CA PHE A 4 -8.88 14.30 7.41
C PHE A 4 -7.41 14.05 7.09
N LYS A 5 -6.63 13.66 8.11
CA LYS A 5 -5.23 13.30 7.93
C LYS A 5 -5.26 12.00 7.14
N ASN A 6 -5.02 12.07 5.83
CA ASN A 6 -4.80 10.89 5.00
C ASN A 6 -3.77 10.02 5.72
N THR A 7 -4.07 8.74 5.95
CA THR A 7 -3.12 7.82 6.57
C THR A 7 -1.95 7.68 5.62
N VAL A 8 -0.86 8.35 5.96
CA VAL A 8 0.44 8.27 5.30
C VAL A 8 1.37 7.67 6.34
N ILE A 9 1.99 6.54 6.00
CA ILE A 9 2.93 5.83 6.87
C ILE A 9 4.23 5.57 6.13
N GLU A 10 5.31 5.47 6.88
CA GLU A 10 6.62 5.06 6.38
C GLU A 10 6.76 3.55 6.51
N PHE A 11 7.28 2.91 5.46
CA PHE A 11 7.58 1.49 5.43
C PHE A 11 9.06 1.29 5.16
N GLU A 12 9.74 0.56 6.03
CA GLU A 12 11.17 0.29 5.94
C GLU A 12 11.41 -0.96 5.09
N LEU A 13 12.31 -0.82 4.11
CA LEU A 13 12.76 -1.88 3.22
C LEU A 13 13.97 -2.61 3.84
N THR A 14 14.34 -3.75 3.26
CA THR A 14 15.47 -4.58 3.72
C THR A 14 16.81 -3.85 3.72
N ASP A 15 16.98 -2.84 2.87
CA ASP A 15 18.18 -1.99 2.80
C ASP A 15 18.13 -0.78 3.75
N GLU A 16 17.20 -0.78 4.72
CA GLU A 16 16.94 0.31 5.67
C GLU A 16 16.41 1.60 5.01
N SER A 17 16.24 1.62 3.69
CA SER A 17 15.58 2.73 3.01
C SER A 17 14.07 2.72 3.33
N LYS A 18 13.43 3.87 3.15
CA LYS A 18 12.02 4.06 3.49
C LYS A 18 11.21 4.48 2.28
N VAL A 19 10.06 3.84 2.13
CA VAL A 19 9.03 4.24 1.16
C VAL A 19 7.79 4.72 1.88
N THR A 20 7.05 5.60 1.22
CA THR A 20 5.78 6.11 1.74
C THR A 20 4.63 5.23 1.25
N LEU A 21 3.68 4.92 2.14
CA LEU A 21 2.46 4.18 1.83
C LEU A 21 1.23 5.03 2.17
N SER A 22 0.19 4.97 1.32
CA SER A 22 -1.11 5.58 1.63
C SER A 22 -2.25 4.90 0.88
N LEU A 23 -3.39 4.73 1.56
CA LEU A 23 -4.67 4.28 0.96
C LEU A 23 -5.73 5.39 0.97
N ALA A 24 -5.33 6.65 0.91
CA ALA A 24 -6.28 7.76 0.84
C ALA A 24 -7.23 7.57 -0.35
N PHE A 25 -8.53 7.75 -0.14
CA PHE A 25 -9.56 7.45 -1.16
C PHE A 25 -9.35 8.21 -2.47
N ILE A 26 -8.84 9.45 -2.40
CA ILE A 26 -8.52 10.23 -3.60
C ILE A 26 -7.37 9.60 -4.40
N LEU A 27 -6.36 9.02 -3.73
CA LEU A 27 -5.24 8.33 -4.37
C LEU A 27 -5.69 6.99 -4.96
N LEU A 28 -6.54 6.24 -4.25
CA LEU A 28 -7.16 5.02 -4.78
C LEU A 28 -8.01 5.31 -6.03
N LEU A 29 -8.75 6.42 -6.05
CA LEU A 29 -9.53 6.83 -7.22
C LEU A 29 -8.61 7.19 -8.41
N LYS A 30 -7.48 7.87 -8.16
CA LYS A 30 -6.47 8.14 -9.19
C LYS A 30 -5.87 6.83 -9.71
N LEU A 31 -5.43 5.93 -8.83
CA LEU A 31 -4.90 4.62 -9.20
C LEU A 31 -5.91 3.81 -10.03
N LYS A 32 -7.21 3.85 -9.70
CA LYS A 32 -8.24 3.18 -10.50
C LYS A 32 -8.26 3.66 -11.96
N ASN A 33 -8.00 4.95 -12.19
CA ASN A 33 -7.99 5.52 -13.54
C ASN A 33 -6.68 5.22 -14.29
N GLU A 34 -5.55 5.21 -13.58
CA GLU A 34 -4.21 5.03 -14.17
C GLU A 34 -3.81 3.54 -14.31
N ASN A 35 -4.18 2.72 -13.34
CA ASN A 35 -3.90 1.29 -13.28
C ASN A 35 -5.11 0.52 -12.71
N LYS A 36 -6.12 0.37 -13.57
CA LYS A 36 -7.37 -0.32 -13.23
C LYS A 36 -7.15 -1.76 -12.74
N GLY A 37 -6.21 -2.50 -13.34
CA GLY A 37 -5.93 -3.88 -12.97
C GLY A 37 -5.44 -4.02 -11.54
N MET A 38 -4.52 -3.14 -11.12
CA MET A 38 -4.04 -3.13 -9.74
C MET A 38 -5.14 -2.76 -8.75
N TYR A 39 -5.94 -1.75 -9.06
CA TYR A 39 -7.07 -1.36 -8.23
C TYR A 39 -8.09 -2.51 -8.07
N GLU A 40 -8.42 -3.23 -9.15
CA GLU A 40 -9.37 -4.34 -9.10
C GLU A 40 -8.85 -5.51 -8.26
N LYS A 41 -7.56 -5.83 -8.38
CA LYS A 41 -6.88 -6.85 -7.53
C LYS A 41 -6.99 -6.46 -6.06
N PHE A 42 -6.61 -5.24 -5.70
CA PHE A 42 -6.72 -4.71 -4.34
C PHE A 42 -8.18 -4.71 -3.82
N ASN A 43 -9.12 -4.19 -4.62
CA ASN A 43 -10.52 -4.09 -4.20
C ASN A 43 -11.13 -5.47 -3.94
N LYS A 44 -10.77 -6.47 -4.73
CA LYS A 44 -11.21 -7.86 -4.50
C LYS A 44 -10.70 -8.40 -3.15
N ILE A 45 -9.47 -8.07 -2.77
CA ILE A 45 -8.88 -8.47 -1.48
C ILE A 45 -9.61 -7.77 -0.34
N ILE A 46 -9.78 -6.45 -0.39
CA ILE A 46 -10.45 -5.68 0.67
C ILE A 46 -11.90 -6.13 0.88
N MET A 47 -12.62 -6.43 -0.20
CA MET A 47 -14.03 -6.84 -0.12
C MET A 47 -14.24 -8.27 0.40
N ASN A 48 -13.28 -9.18 0.18
CA ASN A 48 -13.41 -10.59 0.55
C ASN A 48 -12.56 -10.99 1.76
N GLY A 49 -11.70 -10.09 2.23
CA GLY A 49 -10.64 -10.38 3.19
C GLY A 49 -9.39 -10.98 2.50
N PRO A 50 -8.18 -10.65 3.00
CA PRO A 50 -6.95 -11.29 2.54
C PRO A 50 -6.94 -12.78 2.90
N LYS A 51 -6.48 -13.62 1.97
CA LYS A 51 -6.47 -15.08 2.10
C LYS A 51 -5.09 -15.63 2.44
N ASP A 52 -4.05 -14.94 2.02
CA ASP A 52 -2.66 -15.34 2.24
C ASP A 52 -1.74 -14.12 2.43
N LEU A 53 -0.46 -14.39 2.62
CA LEU A 53 0.57 -13.36 2.79
C LEU A 53 0.71 -12.43 1.57
N PHE A 54 0.55 -12.97 0.35
CA PHE A 54 0.72 -12.18 -0.86
C PHE A 54 -0.45 -11.23 -1.11
N ASP A 55 -1.63 -11.52 -0.57
CA ASP A 55 -2.72 -10.55 -0.50
C ASP A 55 -2.33 -9.34 0.37
N ASN A 56 -1.66 -9.57 1.51
CA ASN A 56 -1.16 -8.48 2.36
C ASN A 56 -0.06 -7.67 1.66
N ILE A 57 0.86 -8.34 0.96
CA ILE A 57 1.87 -7.65 0.15
C ILE A 57 1.23 -6.86 -1.00
N THR A 58 0.17 -7.39 -1.62
CA THR A 58 -0.61 -6.68 -2.65
C THR A 58 -1.23 -5.40 -2.09
N ILE A 59 -1.72 -5.42 -0.84
CA ILE A 59 -2.22 -4.22 -0.16
C ILE A 59 -1.09 -3.19 0.03
N LEU A 60 0.08 -3.61 0.52
CA LEU A 60 1.24 -2.73 0.70
C LEU A 60 1.71 -2.13 -0.63
N TYR A 61 1.82 -2.93 -1.68
CA TYR A 61 2.22 -2.47 -3.01
C TYR A 61 1.20 -1.49 -3.61
N THR A 62 -0.10 -1.72 -3.40
CA THR A 62 -1.15 -0.76 -3.80
C THR A 62 -0.99 0.58 -3.07
N ALA A 63 -0.72 0.53 -1.76
CA ALA A 63 -0.51 1.72 -0.95
C ALA A 63 0.77 2.48 -1.34
N TYR A 64 1.82 1.75 -1.72
CA TYR A 64 3.05 2.31 -2.27
C TYR A 64 2.78 3.05 -3.59
N LEU A 65 2.11 2.40 -4.55
CA LEU A 65 1.76 3.05 -5.81
C LEU A 65 0.92 4.30 -5.57
N CYS A 66 -0.10 4.22 -4.71
CA CYS A 66 -0.96 5.36 -4.37
C CYS A 66 -0.18 6.55 -3.82
N ALA A 67 0.77 6.32 -2.91
CA ALA A 67 1.58 7.39 -2.31
C ALA A 67 2.58 8.02 -3.29
N ASN A 68 2.94 7.31 -4.36
CA ASN A 68 4.00 7.71 -5.29
C ASN A 68 3.50 7.91 -6.73
N LEU A 69 2.19 8.07 -6.94
CA LEU A 69 1.57 8.22 -8.29
C LEU A 69 2.19 9.37 -9.10
N GLU A 70 2.59 10.47 -8.46
CA GLU A 70 3.21 11.62 -9.15
C GLU A 70 4.62 11.33 -9.68
N HIS A 71 5.20 10.19 -9.28
CA HIS A 71 6.52 9.70 -9.67
C HIS A 71 6.45 8.23 -10.12
N ALA A 72 5.36 7.85 -10.79
CA ALA A 72 5.11 6.47 -11.22
C ALA A 72 6.23 5.86 -12.08
N ASP A 73 6.97 6.68 -12.83
CA ASP A 73 8.14 6.29 -13.63
C ASP A 73 9.34 5.82 -12.79
N LYS A 74 9.38 6.21 -11.51
CA LYS A 74 10.44 5.86 -10.56
C LYS A 74 10.01 4.81 -9.55
N CYS A 75 8.74 4.38 -9.61
CA CYS A 75 8.24 3.36 -8.71
C CYS A 75 8.88 2.00 -8.99
N LEU A 76 9.15 1.25 -7.92
CA LEU A 76 9.47 -0.16 -8.01
C LEU A 76 8.33 -0.91 -8.71
N THR A 77 8.68 -1.86 -9.56
CA THR A 77 7.72 -2.86 -10.03
C THR A 77 7.24 -3.75 -8.88
N GLU A 78 6.16 -4.49 -9.06
CA GLU A 78 5.63 -5.40 -8.01
C GLU A 78 6.69 -6.43 -7.58
N MET A 79 7.46 -6.96 -8.53
CA MET A 79 8.54 -7.92 -8.25
C MET A 79 9.68 -7.27 -7.47
N GLN A 80 10.16 -6.09 -7.89
CA GLN A 80 11.20 -5.36 -7.16
C GLN A 80 10.74 -4.95 -5.77
N PHE A 81 9.46 -4.58 -5.61
CA PHE A 81 8.89 -4.27 -4.31
C PHE A 81 8.94 -5.51 -3.40
N ILE A 82 8.49 -6.67 -3.88
CA ILE A 82 8.55 -7.95 -3.15
C ILE A 82 10.00 -8.32 -2.77
N GLU A 83 10.97 -8.10 -3.65
CA GLU A 83 12.39 -8.37 -3.36
C GLU A 83 12.97 -7.40 -2.30
N SER A 84 12.35 -6.24 -2.14
CA SER A 84 12.83 -5.17 -1.26
C SER A 84 12.19 -5.15 0.13
N ILE A 85 11.04 -5.83 0.32
CA ILE A 85 10.37 -5.84 1.63
C ILE A 85 11.09 -6.78 2.61
N PRO A 86 11.04 -6.51 3.92
CA PRO A 86 11.61 -7.41 4.92
C PRO A 86 10.83 -8.73 5.02
N ASP A 87 11.56 -9.83 5.23
CA ASP A 87 11.02 -11.18 5.51
C ASP A 87 10.44 -11.31 6.93
N ASN A 88 9.65 -10.32 7.36
CA ASN A 88 9.01 -10.28 8.68
C ASN A 88 7.49 -10.18 8.53
N MET A 89 6.82 -11.34 8.61
CA MET A 89 5.37 -11.43 8.45
C MET A 89 4.59 -10.62 9.49
N ASN A 90 5.09 -10.52 10.72
CA ASN A 90 4.43 -9.73 11.77
C ASN A 90 4.46 -8.24 11.41
N TYR A 91 5.62 -7.74 10.97
CA TYR A 91 5.75 -6.37 10.52
C TYR A 91 4.87 -6.06 9.30
N ILE A 92 4.86 -6.94 8.29
CA ILE A 92 3.96 -6.80 7.12
C ILE A 92 2.50 -6.68 7.58
N ASN A 93 2.06 -7.56 8.48
CA ASN A 93 0.68 -7.56 8.99
C ASN A 93 0.37 -6.29 9.78
N GLU A 94 1.28 -5.81 10.63
CA GLU A 94 1.12 -4.56 11.38
C GLU A 94 0.95 -3.36 10.44
N MET A 95 1.77 -3.28 9.39
CA MET A 95 1.72 -2.19 8.42
C MET A 95 0.42 -2.21 7.60
N VAL A 96 -0.07 -3.40 7.21
CA VAL A 96 -1.38 -3.54 6.58
C VAL A 96 -2.50 -3.08 7.52
N GLN A 97 -2.47 -3.48 8.80
CA GLN A 97 -3.49 -3.09 9.77
C GLN A 97 -3.51 -1.57 9.98
N GLU A 98 -2.35 -0.92 10.04
CA GLU A 98 -2.27 0.55 10.17
C GLU A 98 -2.89 1.26 8.96
N LEU A 99 -2.77 0.69 7.76
CA LEU A 99 -3.35 1.23 6.52
C LEU A 99 -4.86 1.04 6.42
N VAL A 100 -5.36 -0.18 6.64
CA VAL A 100 -6.75 -0.55 6.34
C VAL A 100 -7.71 -0.26 7.50
N ALA A 101 -7.21 -0.28 8.73
CA ALA A 101 -7.97 -0.02 9.93
C ALA A 101 -7.21 0.97 10.85
N PRO A 102 -6.92 2.20 10.36
CA PRO A 102 -6.17 3.17 11.15
C PRO A 102 -6.93 3.46 12.44
N LYS A 103 -6.26 3.28 13.58
CA LYS A 103 -6.82 3.65 14.88
C LYS A 103 -7.17 5.15 14.83
N LYS A 104 -8.38 5.52 15.24
CA LYS A 104 -8.74 6.93 15.41
C LYS A 104 -7.74 7.55 16.39
N LYS A 105 -6.92 8.48 15.90
CA LYS A 105 -6.04 9.32 16.71
C LYS A 105 -6.83 10.47 17.31
#